data_AF-A0A946XZS0-F1
#
_entry.id   AF-A0A946XZS0-F1
#
_cell.length_a   1.000
_cell.length_b   1.000
_cell.length_c   1.000
_cell.angle_alpha   90.00
_cell.angle_beta   90.00
_cell.angle_gamma   90.00
#
_symmetry.space_group_name_H-M   'P 1'
#
loop_
_entity.id
_entity.type
_entity.pdbx_description
1 polymer ?
#
loop_
_entity_poly.entity_id
_entity_poly.type
_entity_poly.pdbx_seq_one_letter_code
_entity_poly.pdbx_strand_id
1 'polypeptide(L)'
;GLCLNGMLSQVEGLLLLALLLAAMLLVYFFRIDVPGADELDGADQLERVLGLPHKLFAAGGFVVAGIVLLPIGADLTVKGAVSIAEAFSIPEVVIASTIIAVGTSLPELSTTIIAAFHRSSDIAIGNVIGSNVLNILLVAGAAAALAELPVARSLLLLDFWVLIAAATILLLFVMMRWRIGRTAGLLMLAGYGGYVVLII
;
A
#
# COMPACT_ATOMS: atom_id res chain seq x y z
N GLY A 1 10.69 9.11 21.80
CA GLY A 1 11.20 7.85 21.22
C GLY A 1 10.01 7.09 20.67
N LEU A 2 10.06 6.80 19.37
CA LEU A 2 8.96 6.52 18.43
C LEU A 2 7.98 7.69 18.29
N CYS A 3 8.44 8.81 17.73
CA CYS A 3 7.62 9.97 17.34
C CYS A 3 6.84 10.69 18.45
N LEU A 4 6.90 10.23 19.72
CA LEU A 4 6.22 10.86 20.87
C LEU A 4 6.69 12.31 21.16
N ASN A 5 7.85 12.67 20.64
CA ASN A 5 8.43 14.02 20.65
C ASN A 5 7.99 14.87 19.44
N GLY A 6 7.10 14.37 18.58
CA GLY A 6 6.63 15.06 17.38
C GLY A 6 7.64 15.07 16.22
N MET A 7 8.70 14.29 16.30
CA MET A 7 9.71 14.16 15.24
C MET A 7 10.10 12.70 15.07
N LEU A 8 10.29 12.29 13.82
CA LEU A 8 10.90 11.02 13.45
C LEU A 8 12.37 11.29 13.13
N SER A 9 13.24 10.83 14.02
CA SER A 9 14.68 11.07 13.97
C SER A 9 15.40 10.19 12.94
N GLN A 10 16.61 10.58 12.57
CA GLN A 10 17.47 9.79 11.66
C GLN A 10 17.78 8.39 12.20
N VAL A 11 17.94 8.25 13.52
CA VAL A 11 18.18 6.94 14.17
C VAL A 11 16.95 6.05 14.01
N GLU A 12 15.75 6.58 14.21
CA GLU A 12 14.50 5.84 14.01
C GLU A 12 14.32 5.46 12.53
N GLY A 13 14.66 6.34 11.60
CA GLY A 13 14.70 6.02 10.17
C GLY A 13 15.63 4.84 9.83
N LEU A 14 16.86 4.86 10.35
CA LEU A 14 17.82 3.76 10.19
C LEU A 14 17.33 2.46 10.83
N LEU A 15 16.66 2.53 11.99
CA LEU A 15 16.05 1.37 12.63
C LEU A 15 14.93 0.76 11.77
N LEU A 16 14.09 1.58 11.13
CA LEU A 16 13.05 1.10 10.20
C LEU A 16 13.66 0.38 8.99
N LEU A 17 14.74 0.91 8.42
CA LEU A 17 15.46 0.27 7.32
C LEU A 17 16.13 -1.04 7.76
N ALA A 18 16.74 -1.07 8.95
CA ALA A 18 17.31 -2.29 9.52
C ALA A 18 16.23 -3.35 9.77
N LEU A 19 15.05 -2.94 10.23
CA LEU A 19 13.89 -3.81 10.41
C LEU A 19 13.39 -4.38 9.08
N LEU A 20 13.36 -3.57 8.01
CA LEU A 20 13.03 -4.06 6.66
C LEU A 20 14.00 -5.14 6.20
N LEU A 21 15.31 -4.90 6.35
CA LEU A 21 16.33 -5.87 5.98
C LEU A 21 16.21 -7.16 6.81
N ALA A 22 15.99 -7.03 8.12
CA ALA A 22 15.77 -8.19 8.99
C ALA A 22 14.51 -8.97 8.58
N ALA A 23 13.41 -8.29 8.25
CA ALA A 23 12.18 -8.91 7.77
C ALA A 23 12.39 -9.63 6.43
N MET A 24 13.10 -9.01 5.48
CA MET A 24 13.45 -9.64 4.20
C MET A 24 14.34 -10.88 4.39
N LEU A 25 15.35 -10.79 5.25
CA LEU A 25 16.21 -11.93 5.58
C LEU A 25 15.43 -13.04 6.26
N LEU A 26 14.58 -12.71 7.24
CA LEU A 26 13.72 -13.69 7.92
C LEU A 26 12.82 -14.39 6.90
N VAL A 27 12.11 -13.64 6.06
CA VAL A 27 11.28 -14.23 5.00
C VAL A 27 12.13 -15.11 4.09
N TYR A 28 13.30 -14.66 3.65
CA TYR A 28 14.20 -15.44 2.81
C TYR A 28 14.64 -16.77 3.46
N PHE A 29 15.03 -16.75 4.73
CA PHE A 29 15.45 -17.96 5.46
C PHE A 29 14.26 -18.89 5.78
N PHE A 30 13.10 -18.36 6.15
CA PHE A 30 11.91 -19.15 6.48
C PHE A 30 11.14 -19.65 5.24
N ARG A 31 11.36 -19.08 4.04
CA ARG A 31 10.71 -19.55 2.80
C ARG A 31 11.14 -20.95 2.36
N ILE A 32 12.24 -21.47 2.92
CA ILE A 32 12.78 -22.81 2.59
C ILE A 32 11.95 -23.94 3.24
N ASP A 33 11.16 -23.67 4.29
CA ASP A 33 10.50 -24.71 5.10
C ASP A 33 8.96 -24.64 5.11
N VAL A 34 8.31 -24.01 4.13
CA VAL A 34 6.83 -23.98 4.05
C VAL A 34 6.32 -25.08 3.13
N PRO A 35 5.78 -26.21 3.64
CA PRO A 35 5.21 -27.26 2.81
C PRO A 35 3.95 -26.73 2.10
N GLY A 36 3.89 -26.84 0.77
CA GLY A 36 2.79 -26.31 -0.05
C GLY A 36 3.00 -24.90 -0.62
N ALA A 37 4.22 -24.34 -0.52
CA ALA A 37 4.57 -23.07 -1.17
C ALA A 37 4.33 -23.07 -2.69
N ASP A 38 4.43 -24.23 -3.35
CA ASP A 38 4.16 -24.42 -4.78
C ASP A 38 2.66 -24.40 -5.13
N GLU A 39 1.75 -24.64 -4.16
CA GLU A 39 0.29 -24.56 -4.37
C GLU A 39 -0.26 -23.14 -4.17
N LEU A 40 0.54 -22.23 -3.59
CA LEU A 40 0.23 -20.81 -3.38
C LEU A 40 0.62 -19.93 -4.57
N ASP A 41 0.72 -20.52 -5.75
CA ASP A 41 1.23 -19.86 -6.94
C ASP A 41 0.16 -19.07 -7.71
N GLY A 42 -0.51 -18.17 -6.98
CA GLY A 42 -1.47 -17.26 -7.55
C GLY A 42 -0.83 -16.39 -8.65
N ALA A 43 0.45 -16.06 -8.52
CA ALA A 43 1.20 -15.28 -9.50
C ALA A 43 1.30 -15.99 -10.84
N ASP A 44 1.71 -17.26 -10.86
CA ASP A 44 1.72 -18.08 -12.08
C ASP A 44 0.32 -18.26 -12.68
N GLN A 45 -0.70 -18.45 -11.83
CA GLN A 45 -2.08 -18.54 -12.30
C GLN A 45 -2.54 -17.24 -12.95
N LEU A 46 -2.24 -16.09 -12.35
CA LEU A 46 -2.56 -14.77 -12.91
C LEU A 46 -1.77 -14.53 -14.20
N GLU A 47 -0.51 -14.92 -14.26
CA GLU A 47 0.34 -14.81 -15.45
C GLU A 47 -0.27 -15.58 -16.64
N ARG A 48 -0.71 -16.82 -16.41
CA ARG A 48 -1.36 -17.65 -17.43
C ARG A 48 -2.69 -17.07 -17.88
N VAL A 49 -3.47 -16.52 -16.95
CA VAL A 49 -4.77 -15.91 -17.27
C VAL A 49 -4.61 -14.61 -18.05
N LEU A 50 -3.60 -13.81 -17.73
CA LEU A 50 -3.27 -12.57 -18.44
C LEU A 50 -2.54 -12.82 -19.78
N GLY A 51 -2.09 -14.05 -20.05
CA GLY A 51 -1.39 -14.41 -21.28
C GLY A 51 -0.03 -13.73 -21.41
N LEU A 52 0.67 -13.51 -20.30
CA LEU A 52 1.94 -12.79 -20.30
C LEU A 52 3.05 -13.60 -20.98
N PRO A 53 3.96 -12.94 -21.71
CA PRO A 53 4.98 -13.64 -22.46
C PRO A 53 6.09 -14.17 -21.55
N HIS A 54 6.38 -15.46 -21.63
CA HIS A 54 7.42 -16.12 -20.82
C HIS A 54 8.85 -15.79 -21.31
N LYS A 55 9.00 -15.12 -22.46
CA LYS A 55 10.31 -14.73 -22.97
C LYS A 55 10.82 -13.52 -22.19
N LEU A 56 11.98 -13.66 -21.56
CA LEU A 56 12.61 -12.63 -20.71
C LEU A 56 12.64 -11.24 -21.37
N PHE A 57 12.92 -11.16 -22.67
CA PHE A 57 12.94 -9.88 -23.39
C PHE A 57 11.55 -9.21 -23.47
N ALA A 58 10.51 -10.00 -23.73
CA ALA A 58 9.15 -9.50 -23.80
C ALA A 58 8.65 -9.13 -22.39
N ALA A 59 8.89 -9.99 -21.39
CA ALA A 59 8.59 -9.69 -19.98
C ALA A 59 9.29 -8.42 -19.50
N GLY A 60 10.58 -8.25 -19.81
CA GLY A 60 11.34 -7.04 -19.51
C GLY A 60 10.73 -5.79 -20.16
N GLY A 61 10.27 -5.90 -21.41
CA GLY A 61 9.53 -4.83 -22.08
C GLY A 61 8.25 -4.43 -21.34
N PHE A 62 7.44 -5.40 -20.90
CA PHE A 62 6.24 -5.13 -20.10
C PHE A 62 6.54 -4.52 -18.74
N VAL A 63 7.62 -4.95 -18.07
CA VAL A 63 8.06 -4.37 -16.79
C VAL A 63 8.46 -2.92 -16.96
N VAL A 64 9.30 -2.60 -17.95
CA VAL A 64 9.71 -1.22 -18.23
C VAL A 64 8.51 -0.36 -18.60
N ALA A 65 7.62 -0.88 -19.45
CA ALA A 65 6.39 -0.20 -19.81
C ALA A 65 5.54 0.09 -18.56
N GLY A 66 5.36 -0.88 -17.67
CA GLY A 66 4.61 -0.71 -16.42
C GLY A 66 5.22 0.34 -15.49
N ILE A 67 6.54 0.32 -15.29
CA ILE A 67 7.26 1.30 -14.46
C ILE A 67 7.07 2.73 -14.98
N VAL A 68 6.93 2.92 -16.30
CA VAL A 68 6.75 4.25 -16.91
C VAL A 68 5.28 4.65 -16.99
N LEU A 69 4.41 3.76 -17.48
CA LEU A 69 3.00 4.07 -17.77
C LEU A 69 2.16 4.20 -16.50
N LEU A 70 2.42 3.41 -15.45
CA LEU A 70 1.62 3.47 -14.22
C LEU A 70 1.74 4.83 -13.52
N PRO A 71 2.96 5.39 -13.26
CA PRO A 71 3.09 6.71 -12.66
C PRO A 71 2.51 7.83 -13.53
N ILE A 72 2.70 7.76 -14.86
CA ILE A 72 2.15 8.76 -15.79
C ILE A 72 0.62 8.72 -15.76
N GLY A 73 0.02 7.54 -15.80
CA GLY A 73 -1.43 7.37 -15.72
C GLY A 73 -2.00 7.89 -14.41
N ALA A 74 -1.33 7.61 -13.29
CA ALA A 74 -1.69 8.14 -11.98
C ALA A 74 -1.61 9.67 -11.94
N ASP A 75 -0.49 10.26 -12.39
CA ASP A 75 -0.29 11.71 -12.42
C ASP A 75 -1.33 12.44 -13.29
N LEU A 76 -1.64 11.92 -14.47
CA LEU A 76 -2.68 12.47 -15.33
C LEU A 76 -4.07 12.40 -14.66
N THR A 77 -4.39 11.29 -14.01
CA THR A 77 -5.67 11.10 -13.31
C THR A 77 -5.79 12.06 -12.13
N VAL A 78 -4.72 12.22 -11.34
CA VAL A 78 -4.68 13.15 -10.20
C VAL A 78 -4.82 14.58 -10.67
N LYS A 79 -4.05 15.00 -11.68
CA LYS A 79 -4.15 16.37 -12.24
C LYS A 79 -5.56 16.68 -12.73
N GLY A 80 -6.18 15.75 -13.47
CA GLY A 80 -7.57 15.92 -13.91
C GLY A 80 -8.55 16.05 -12.75
N ALA A 81 -8.42 15.21 -11.72
CA ALA A 81 -9.26 15.26 -10.53
C ALA A 81 -9.07 16.56 -9.71
N VAL A 82 -7.82 17.01 -9.57
CA VAL A 82 -7.48 18.28 -8.92
C VAL A 82 -8.11 19.45 -9.67
N SER A 83 -7.97 19.54 -11.00
CA SER A 83 -8.58 20.61 -11.79
C SER A 83 -10.10 20.64 -11.69
N ILE A 84 -10.75 19.47 -11.62
CA ILE A 84 -12.19 19.39 -11.37
C ILE A 84 -12.51 19.92 -9.97
N ALA A 85 -11.81 19.47 -8.93
CA ALA A 85 -12.04 19.89 -7.55
C ALA A 85 -11.84 21.40 -7.35
N GLU A 86 -10.82 21.98 -7.97
CA GLU A 86 -10.57 23.43 -7.99
C GLU A 86 -11.72 24.19 -8.66
N ALA A 87 -12.27 23.66 -9.77
CA ALA A 87 -13.44 24.26 -10.43
C ALA A 87 -14.69 24.25 -9.53
N PHE A 88 -14.81 23.29 -8.63
CA PHE A 88 -15.85 23.25 -7.59
C PHE A 88 -15.50 24.07 -6.34
N SER A 89 -14.40 24.85 -6.36
CA SER A 89 -13.92 25.65 -5.21
C SER A 89 -13.68 24.81 -3.95
N ILE A 90 -13.27 23.54 -4.11
CA ILE A 90 -12.89 22.69 -2.99
C ILE A 90 -11.57 23.20 -2.42
N PRO A 91 -11.42 23.35 -1.08
CA PRO A 91 -10.19 23.83 -0.48
C PRO A 91 -8.97 22.96 -0.82
N GLU A 92 -7.83 23.60 -1.10
CA GLU A 92 -6.57 22.93 -1.46
C GLU A 92 -6.11 21.91 -0.40
N VAL A 93 -6.33 22.22 0.89
CA VAL A 93 -6.07 21.29 2.01
C VAL A 93 -6.85 19.99 1.87
N VAL A 94 -8.12 20.06 1.45
CA VAL A 94 -8.98 18.88 1.27
C VAL A 94 -8.53 18.08 0.04
N ILE A 95 -8.15 18.78 -1.03
CA ILE A 95 -7.61 18.15 -2.25
C ILE A 95 -6.30 17.39 -1.93
N ALA A 96 -5.40 18.02 -1.18
CA ALA A 96 -4.13 17.43 -0.78
C ALA A 96 -4.31 16.23 0.16
N SER A 97 -5.21 16.32 1.15
CA SER A 97 -5.45 15.24 2.10
C SER A 97 -6.24 14.07 1.51
N THR A 98 -6.92 14.25 0.38
CA THR A 98 -7.77 13.21 -0.23
C THR A 98 -7.33 12.81 -1.64
N ILE A 99 -7.53 13.67 -2.64
CA ILE A 99 -7.30 13.37 -4.06
C ILE A 99 -5.83 13.03 -4.30
N ILE A 100 -4.91 13.86 -3.80
CA ILE A 100 -3.47 13.63 -3.97
C ILE A 100 -3.05 12.37 -3.22
N ALA A 101 -3.51 12.21 -1.97
CA ALA A 101 -3.23 11.03 -1.15
C ALA A 101 -3.67 9.72 -1.84
N VAL A 102 -4.93 9.64 -2.28
CA VAL A 102 -5.45 8.49 -3.05
C VAL A 102 -4.68 8.32 -4.36
N GLY A 103 -4.33 9.43 -5.01
CA GLY A 103 -3.54 9.49 -6.22
C GLY A 103 -2.23 8.73 -6.17
N THR A 104 -1.50 8.86 -5.07
CA THR A 104 -0.23 8.15 -4.87
C THR A 104 -0.40 6.64 -4.76
N SER A 105 -1.59 6.16 -4.37
CA SER A 105 -1.92 4.73 -4.25
C SER A 105 -2.66 4.16 -5.46
N LEU A 106 -2.88 4.95 -6.52
CA LEU A 106 -3.59 4.50 -7.73
C LEU A 106 -2.84 3.35 -8.45
N PRO A 107 -1.51 3.37 -8.60
CA PRO A 107 -0.78 2.25 -9.19
C PRO A 107 -1.02 0.93 -8.44
N GLU A 108 -0.93 0.95 -7.10
CA GLU A 108 -1.12 -0.20 -6.23
C GLU A 108 -2.58 -0.67 -6.19
N LEU A 109 -3.52 0.27 -6.23
CA LEU A 109 -4.94 -0.03 -6.31
C LEU A 109 -5.26 -0.72 -7.65
N SER A 110 -4.65 -0.26 -8.75
CA SER A 110 -4.84 -0.85 -10.07
C SER A 110 -4.36 -2.30 -10.12
N THR A 111 -3.17 -2.60 -9.60
CA THR A 111 -2.65 -3.97 -9.56
C THR A 111 -3.47 -4.87 -8.62
N THR A 112 -3.89 -4.35 -7.46
CA THR A 112 -4.78 -5.05 -6.51
C THR A 112 -6.13 -5.40 -7.15
N ILE A 113 -6.76 -4.46 -7.86
CA ILE A 113 -8.06 -4.69 -8.52
C ILE A 113 -7.93 -5.76 -9.60
N ILE A 114 -6.87 -5.72 -10.41
CA ILE A 114 -6.65 -6.73 -11.46
C ILE A 114 -6.50 -8.12 -10.83
N ALA A 115 -5.72 -8.25 -9.75
CA ALA A 115 -5.56 -9.52 -9.03
C ALA A 115 -6.89 -10.01 -8.43
N ALA A 116 -7.66 -9.12 -7.78
CA ALA A 116 -8.96 -9.45 -7.21
C ALA A 116 -9.99 -9.86 -8.27
N PHE A 117 -10.01 -9.17 -9.43
CA PHE A 117 -10.91 -9.47 -10.55
C PHE A 117 -10.69 -10.87 -11.11
N HIS A 118 -9.44 -11.31 -11.18
CA HIS A 118 -9.07 -12.66 -11.61
C HIS A 118 -9.13 -13.71 -10.49
N ARG A 119 -9.75 -13.38 -9.34
CA ARG A 119 -9.92 -14.24 -8.17
C ARG A 119 -8.60 -14.68 -7.51
N SER A 120 -7.52 -13.94 -7.73
CA SER A 120 -6.24 -14.13 -7.06
C SER A 120 -6.18 -13.32 -5.78
N SER A 121 -7.00 -13.68 -4.78
CA SER A 121 -7.11 -12.93 -3.51
C SER A 121 -5.81 -12.86 -2.74
N ASP A 122 -4.98 -13.90 -2.82
CA ASP A 122 -3.73 -13.98 -2.05
C ASP A 122 -2.68 -12.99 -2.59
N ILE A 123 -2.64 -12.79 -3.92
CA ILE A 123 -1.82 -11.74 -4.55
C ILE A 123 -2.35 -10.36 -4.19
N ALA A 124 -3.68 -10.18 -4.23
CA ALA A 124 -4.29 -8.89 -3.91
C ALA A 124 -3.98 -8.47 -2.46
N ILE A 125 -4.11 -9.39 -1.51
CA ILE A 125 -3.77 -9.17 -0.09
C ILE A 125 -2.25 -8.95 0.06
N GLY A 126 -1.43 -9.77 -0.60
CA GLY A 126 0.02 -9.63 -0.59
C GLY A 126 0.49 -8.26 -1.08
N ASN A 127 -0.14 -7.73 -2.13
CA ASN A 127 0.14 -6.40 -2.67
C ASN A 127 -0.23 -5.29 -1.68
N VAL A 128 -1.40 -5.36 -1.06
CA VAL A 128 -1.86 -4.36 -0.07
C VAL A 128 -0.96 -4.35 1.18
N ILE A 129 -0.66 -5.53 1.74
CA ILE A 129 0.19 -5.65 2.92
C ILE A 129 1.63 -5.24 2.58
N GLY A 130 2.18 -5.77 1.49
CA GLY A 130 3.56 -5.51 1.07
C GLY A 130 3.81 -4.04 0.78
N SER A 131 2.91 -3.37 0.05
CA SER A 131 3.05 -1.94 -0.29
C SER A 131 2.99 -1.06 0.96
N ASN A 132 2.11 -1.35 1.92
CA ASN A 132 2.05 -0.61 3.18
C ASN A 132 3.31 -0.83 4.05
N VAL A 133 3.82 -2.06 4.11
CA VAL A 133 5.07 -2.37 4.82
C VAL A 133 6.24 -1.63 4.18
N LEU A 134 6.35 -1.60 2.85
CA LEU A 134 7.39 -0.85 2.14
C LEU A 134 7.23 0.67 2.32
N ASN A 135 6.01 1.21 2.28
CA ASN A 135 5.79 2.64 2.49
C ASN A 135 6.25 3.09 3.89
N ILE A 136 5.98 2.29 4.93
CA ILE A 136 6.40 2.61 6.29
C ILE A 136 7.88 2.35 6.50
N LEU A 137 8.39 1.18 6.11
CA LEU A 137 9.76 0.79 6.44
C LEU A 137 10.79 1.36 5.47
N LEU A 138 10.50 1.33 4.16
CA LEU A 138 11.41 1.80 3.12
C LEU A 138 11.24 3.30 2.88
N VAL A 139 10.03 3.76 2.50
CA VAL A 139 9.85 5.16 2.08
C VAL A 139 9.99 6.11 3.27
N ALA A 140 9.22 5.91 4.34
CA ALA A 140 9.33 6.75 5.53
C ALA A 140 10.65 6.54 6.27
N GLY A 141 11.16 5.30 6.34
CA GLY A 141 12.47 5.00 6.92
C GLY A 141 13.64 5.67 6.19
N ALA A 142 13.65 5.63 4.86
CA ALA A 142 14.67 6.31 4.05
C ALA A 142 14.56 7.83 4.15
N ALA A 143 13.35 8.38 4.09
CA ALA A 143 13.13 9.82 4.24
C ALA A 143 13.62 10.31 5.61
N ALA A 144 13.29 9.60 6.69
CA ALA A 144 13.74 9.91 8.05
C ALA A 144 15.25 9.75 8.23
N ALA A 145 15.87 8.74 7.60
CA ALA A 145 17.31 8.53 7.65
C ALA A 145 18.10 9.67 7.00
N LEU A 146 17.52 10.32 5.98
CA LEU A 146 18.12 11.47 5.30
C LEU A 146 17.89 12.78 6.04
N ALA A 147 16.68 13.00 6.58
CA ALA A 147 16.33 14.24 7.29
C ALA A 147 15.31 13.96 8.40
N GLU A 148 15.39 14.70 9.51
CA GLU A 148 14.38 14.60 10.56
C GLU A 148 13.01 15.03 10.01
N LEU A 149 12.02 14.14 10.17
CA LEU A 149 10.67 14.39 9.67
C LEU A 149 9.78 14.90 10.81
N PRO A 150 9.19 16.10 10.69
CA PRO A 150 8.21 16.57 11.66
C PRO A 150 6.93 15.72 11.54
N VAL A 151 6.46 15.19 12.66
CA VAL A 151 5.22 14.42 12.73
C VAL A 151 4.13 15.33 13.27
N ALA A 152 3.12 15.60 12.46
CA ALA A 152 2.00 16.44 12.87
C ALA A 152 1.29 15.83 14.08
N ARG A 153 0.91 16.66 15.05
CA ARG A 153 0.21 16.18 16.26
C ARG A 153 -1.15 15.55 15.95
N SER A 154 -1.80 15.99 14.85
CA SER A 154 -3.03 15.40 14.32
C SER A 154 -2.86 13.94 13.94
N LEU A 155 -1.73 13.57 13.32
CA LEU A 155 -1.40 12.18 12.97
C LEU A 155 -1.37 11.27 14.20
N LEU A 156 -0.88 11.76 15.34
CA LEU A 156 -0.75 10.95 16.56
C LEU A 156 -2.08 10.76 17.32
N LEU A 157 -3.07 11.64 17.10
CA LEU A 157 -4.31 11.64 17.89
C LEU A 157 -5.43 10.82 17.27
N LEU A 158 -5.55 10.77 15.94
CA LEU A 158 -6.62 10.07 15.25
C LEU A 158 -6.06 9.04 14.26
N ASP A 159 -5.20 9.49 13.35
CA ASP A 159 -4.69 8.65 12.25
C ASP A 159 -3.93 7.43 12.76
N PHE A 160 -3.11 7.59 13.81
CA PHE A 160 -2.36 6.50 14.43
C PHE A 160 -3.26 5.41 15.01
N TRP A 161 -4.33 5.79 15.71
CA TRP A 161 -5.28 4.83 16.30
C TRP A 161 -6.12 4.14 15.24
N VAL A 162 -6.55 4.87 14.22
CA VAL A 162 -7.28 4.30 13.07
C VAL A 162 -6.40 3.32 12.32
N LEU A 163 -5.12 3.64 12.13
CA LEU A 163 -4.15 2.75 11.47
C LEU A 163 -3.92 1.47 12.27
N ILE A 164 -3.73 1.56 13.60
CA ILE A 164 -3.61 0.38 14.47
C ILE A 164 -4.88 -0.46 14.42
N ALA A 165 -6.06 0.16 14.48
CA ALA A 165 -7.33 -0.56 14.42
C ALA A 165 -7.49 -1.30 13.09
N ALA A 166 -7.22 -0.62 11.97
CA ALA A 166 -7.27 -1.22 10.63
C ALA A 166 -6.28 -2.37 10.47
N ALA A 167 -5.03 -2.18 10.91
CA ALA A 167 -4.00 -3.22 10.86
C ALA A 167 -4.38 -4.43 11.73
N THR A 168 -4.95 -4.19 12.91
CA THR A 168 -5.39 -5.25 13.83
C THR A 168 -6.56 -6.04 13.24
N ILE A 169 -7.56 -5.37 12.66
CA ILE A 169 -8.67 -6.02 11.98
C ILE A 169 -8.16 -6.90 10.84
N LEU A 170 -7.26 -6.35 10.01
CA LEU A 170 -6.68 -7.09 8.88
C LEU A 170 -5.86 -8.30 9.35
N LEU A 171 -5.08 -8.14 10.43
CA LEU A 171 -4.34 -9.24 11.05
C LEU A 171 -5.27 -10.35 11.56
N LEU A 172 -6.39 -9.99 12.20
CA LEU A 172 -7.38 -10.97 12.67
C LEU A 172 -7.99 -11.75 11.50
N PHE A 173 -8.31 -11.10 10.39
CA PHE A 173 -8.81 -11.78 9.18
C PHE A 173 -7.78 -12.80 8.64
N VAL A 174 -6.51 -12.41 8.59
CA VAL A 174 -5.42 -13.29 8.15
C VAL A 174 -5.23 -14.47 9.11
N MET A 175 -5.16 -14.22 10.43
CA MET A 175 -4.96 -15.27 11.44
C MET A 175 -6.12 -16.27 11.48
N MET A 176 -7.36 -15.79 11.36
CA MET A 176 -8.55 -16.65 11.36
C MET A 176 -8.82 -17.33 10.00
N ARG A 177 -7.94 -17.12 9.00
CA ARG A 177 -8.11 -17.59 7.61
C ARG A 177 -9.50 -17.27 7.04
N TRP A 178 -10.08 -16.17 7.47
CA TRP A 178 -11.38 -15.74 7.00
C TRP A 178 -11.24 -15.09 5.63
N ARG A 179 -12.00 -15.59 4.66
CA ARG A 179 -12.07 -14.96 3.34
C ARG A 179 -12.75 -13.60 3.50
N ILE A 180 -12.08 -12.53 3.08
CA ILE A 180 -12.66 -11.19 3.02
C ILE A 180 -13.75 -11.21 1.94
N GLY A 181 -14.99 -11.41 2.37
CA GLY A 181 -16.16 -11.37 1.50
C GLY A 181 -16.57 -9.93 1.17
N ARG A 182 -17.58 -9.81 0.29
CA ARG A 182 -18.16 -8.50 -0.10
C ARG A 182 -18.65 -7.69 1.10
N THR A 183 -19.19 -8.35 2.12
CA THR A 183 -19.70 -7.70 3.34
C THR A 183 -18.59 -7.08 4.17
N ALA A 184 -17.49 -7.82 4.40
CA ALA A 184 -16.32 -7.31 5.10
C ALA A 184 -15.67 -6.15 4.32
N GLY A 185 -15.52 -6.30 3.00
CA GLY A 185 -15.00 -5.23 2.13
C GLY A 185 -15.87 -3.97 2.17
N LEU A 186 -17.20 -4.11 2.13
CA LEU A 186 -18.13 -2.97 2.20
C LEU A 186 -18.08 -2.28 3.56
N LEU A 187 -17.93 -3.04 4.66
CA LEU A 187 -17.78 -2.48 6.00
C LEU A 187 -16.46 -1.72 6.15
N MET A 188 -15.36 -2.24 5.60
CA MET A 188 -14.07 -1.55 5.55
C MET A 188 -14.15 -0.27 4.71
N LEU A 189 -14.81 -0.32 3.55
CA LEU A 189 -15.02 0.84 2.70
C LEU A 189 -15.87 1.92 3.39
N ALA A 190 -16.95 1.52 4.07
CA ALA A 190 -17.78 2.43 4.86
C ALA A 190 -17.00 3.06 6.02
N GLY A 191 -16.15 2.28 6.71
CA GLY A 191 -15.26 2.79 7.75
C GLY A 191 -14.26 3.81 7.21
N TYR A 192 -13.65 3.54 6.05
CA TYR A 192 -12.78 4.49 5.37
C TYR A 192 -13.52 5.78 4.96
N GLY A 193 -14.74 5.66 4.41
CA GLY A 193 -15.56 6.82 4.08
C GLY A 193 -15.91 7.67 5.31
N GLY A 194 -16.26 7.02 6.43
CA GLY A 194 -16.49 7.70 7.70
C GLY A 194 -15.25 8.43 8.22
N TYR A 195 -14.07 7.80 8.12
CA TYR A 195 -12.79 8.42 8.47
C TYR A 195 -12.48 9.66 7.61
N VAL A 196 -12.68 9.56 6.29
CA VAL A 196 -12.47 10.70 5.37
C VAL A 196 -13.40 11.86 5.73
N VAL A 197 -14.68 11.60 6.02
CA VAL A 197 -15.64 12.65 6.44
C VAL A 197 -15.27 13.28 7.79
N LEU A 198 -14.63 12.55 8.69
CA LEU A 198 -14.20 13.09 9.98
C LEU A 198 -12.96 13.99 9.88
N ILE A 199 -12.12 13.80 8.85
CA ILE A 199 -10.88 14.56 8.66
C ILE A 199 -11.09 15.82 7.82
N ILE A 200 -12.03 15.79 6.89
CA ILE A 200 -12.46 16.94 6.08
C ILE A 200 -13.26 17.91 6.96
#